data_AF-A0A968W2J7-F1
#
_entry.id   AF-A0A968W2J7-F1
#
_cell.length_a   1.000
_cell.length_b   1.000
_cell.length_c   1.000
_cell.angle_alpha   90.00
_cell.angle_beta   90.00
_cell.angle_gamma   90.00
#
_symmetry.space_group_name_H-M   'P 1'
#
loop_
_entity.id
_entity.type
_entity.pdbx_description
1 polymer ?
#
loop_
_entity_poly.entity_id
_entity_poly.type
_entity_poly.pdbx_seq_one_letter_code
_entity_poly.pdbx_strand_id
1 'polypeptide(L)'
;MKLFGDELKKLSEALLDAYRNHNALKRMVKFKLEENLDAIAGRGILRDVVFDLIDWAEAEGKLELLIIGAYEENSGNPKLKAFYETLFQTRFITHPIITAKDVGPDINWLGSTIEEIQLQSFWQPQPDWYDVGFLKRAIAQAGSVCRLEIPTQNIKATGVLIAPRLVLTNYHVLKLHESDDIQANALNAILHFGCFTAEDGMETEGQSFSLDKEKPILHFSPTQKLDYVLLQLDSNILGAKEVKPAQWQTNNSLIAKQGINLLQHPSGDSMKLSISCDGIANVFLDKGLIQYVNKTVRGSSGSPCFDENWKLVALHHAERTKGLSSIREGILFSAIYPEIQSFL
;
A
#
# COMPACT_ATOMS: atom_id res chain seq x y z
N MET A 1 22.60 -1.41 2.78
CA MET A 1 22.61 -2.43 1.71
C MET A 1 23.98 -3.08 1.61
N LYS A 2 24.06 -4.32 1.15
CA LYS A 2 25.32 -4.92 0.68
C LYS A 2 25.05 -5.64 -0.64
N LEU A 3 25.85 -5.39 -1.66
CA LEU A 3 25.74 -6.06 -2.96
C LEU A 3 26.80 -7.14 -3.07
N PHE A 4 26.47 -8.29 -3.67
CA PHE A 4 27.43 -9.37 -3.89
C PHE A 4 27.97 -9.33 -5.32
N GLY A 5 29.06 -10.05 -5.60
CA GLY A 5 29.91 -9.85 -6.78
C GLY A 5 29.20 -9.65 -8.13
N ASP A 6 28.18 -10.46 -8.44
CA ASP A 6 27.42 -10.31 -9.69
C ASP A 6 26.52 -9.07 -9.73
N GLU A 7 26.01 -8.62 -8.59
CA GLU A 7 25.20 -7.41 -8.47
C GLU A 7 26.07 -6.16 -8.57
N LEU A 8 27.24 -6.15 -7.91
CA LEU A 8 28.23 -5.08 -8.02
C LEU A 8 28.67 -4.89 -9.48
N LYS A 9 28.91 -5.99 -10.19
CA LYS A 9 29.27 -5.96 -11.61
C LYS A 9 28.15 -5.35 -12.45
N LYS A 10 26.90 -5.77 -12.25
CA LYS A 10 25.74 -5.24 -12.98
C LYS A 10 25.51 -3.75 -12.69
N LEU A 11 25.68 -3.31 -11.44
CA LEU A 11 25.63 -1.89 -11.07
C LEU A 11 26.70 -1.08 -11.79
N SER A 12 27.95 -1.55 -11.74
CA SER A 12 29.08 -0.90 -12.41
C SER A 12 28.83 -0.76 -13.92
N GLU A 13 28.36 -1.83 -14.57
CA GLU A 13 28.02 -1.82 -16.00
C GLU A 13 26.87 -0.85 -16.32
N ALA A 14 25.87 -0.76 -15.45
CA ALA A 14 24.75 0.16 -15.64
C ALA A 14 25.18 1.63 -15.50
N LEU A 15 25.97 1.95 -14.47
CA LEU A 15 26.51 3.30 -14.27
C LEU A 15 27.42 3.73 -15.43
N LEU A 16 28.28 2.85 -15.92
CA LEU A 16 29.14 3.14 -17.08
C LEU A 16 28.35 3.37 -18.37
N ASP A 17 27.24 2.65 -18.55
CA ASP A 17 26.39 2.78 -19.73
C ASP A 17 25.63 4.12 -19.76
N ALA A 18 25.11 4.53 -18.59
CA ALA A 18 24.36 5.78 -18.44
C ALA A 18 25.24 7.03 -18.34
N TYR A 19 26.40 6.94 -17.71
CA TYR A 19 27.29 8.07 -17.46
C TYR A 19 28.61 7.90 -18.19
N ARG A 20 28.56 7.94 -19.53
CA ARG A 20 29.67 7.62 -20.44
C ARG A 20 30.90 8.54 -20.36
N ASN A 21 30.87 9.57 -19.53
CA ASN A 21 32.02 10.42 -19.28
C ASN A 21 32.04 10.93 -17.84
N HIS A 22 33.23 11.29 -17.40
CA HIS A 22 33.51 11.74 -16.03
C HIS A 22 32.64 12.93 -15.60
N ASN A 23 32.41 13.91 -16.48
CA ASN A 23 31.62 15.09 -16.14
C ASN A 23 30.13 14.77 -15.96
N ALA A 24 29.59 13.80 -16.71
CA ALA A 24 28.22 13.34 -16.53
C ALA A 24 28.04 12.66 -15.17
N LEU A 25 28.94 11.73 -14.82
CA LEU A 25 28.92 11.07 -13.52
C LEU A 25 29.10 12.09 -12.37
N LYS A 26 30.03 13.03 -12.53
CA LYS A 26 30.30 14.09 -11.54
C LYS A 26 29.08 14.96 -11.27
N ARG A 27 28.32 15.33 -12.31
CA ARG A 27 27.07 16.10 -12.12
C ARG A 27 26.04 15.29 -11.35
N MET A 28 25.83 14.02 -11.70
CA MET A 28 24.90 13.15 -10.97
C MET A 28 25.29 13.06 -9.50
N VAL A 29 26.55 12.75 -9.20
CA VAL A 29 27.02 12.65 -7.80
C VAL A 29 26.85 13.98 -7.06
N LYS A 30 27.17 15.10 -7.70
CA LYS A 30 27.01 16.42 -7.08
C LYS A 30 25.54 16.77 -6.79
N PHE A 31 24.63 16.50 -7.71
CA PHE A 31 23.24 16.92 -7.57
C PHE A 31 22.37 15.93 -6.81
N LYS A 32 22.70 14.63 -6.86
CA LYS A 32 21.89 13.57 -6.25
C LYS A 32 22.43 13.08 -4.93
N LEU A 33 23.75 13.12 -4.73
CA LEU A 33 24.39 12.68 -3.50
C LEU A 33 24.92 13.86 -2.67
N GLU A 34 24.95 15.07 -3.25
CA GLU A 34 25.55 16.29 -2.66
C GLU A 34 27.06 16.16 -2.40
N GLU A 35 27.74 15.31 -3.18
CA GLU A 35 29.14 14.96 -2.96
C GLU A 35 30.06 15.38 -4.10
N ASN A 36 31.36 15.45 -3.82
CA ASN A 36 32.37 15.75 -4.83
C ASN A 36 33.03 14.46 -5.35
N LEU A 37 32.64 14.02 -6.55
CA LEU A 37 33.18 12.81 -7.18
C LEU A 37 34.73 12.76 -7.16
N ASP A 38 35.40 13.87 -7.50
CA ASP A 38 36.86 13.91 -7.57
C ASP A 38 37.51 13.68 -6.19
N ALA A 39 36.81 14.01 -5.11
CA ALA A 39 37.31 13.85 -3.75
C ALA A 39 37.09 12.43 -3.21
N ILE A 40 36.01 11.77 -3.62
CA ILE A 40 35.60 10.45 -3.08
C ILE A 40 36.06 9.27 -3.94
N ALA A 41 36.19 9.47 -5.26
CA ALA A 41 36.54 8.42 -6.22
C ALA A 41 37.68 8.83 -7.18
N GLY A 42 38.29 10.00 -6.94
CA GLY A 42 39.43 10.48 -7.72
C GLY A 42 39.09 10.91 -9.15
N ARG A 43 40.14 11.05 -9.96
CA ARG A 43 40.05 11.28 -11.42
C ARG A 43 40.89 10.24 -12.13
N GLY A 44 40.36 9.68 -13.21
CA GLY A 44 41.07 8.68 -13.99
C GLY A 44 40.20 8.00 -15.02
N ILE A 45 40.50 6.73 -15.28
CA ILE A 45 39.70 5.88 -16.15
C ILE A 45 38.32 5.74 -15.51
N LEU A 46 37.27 6.06 -16.28
CA LEU A 46 35.90 6.12 -15.76
C LEU A 46 35.44 4.81 -15.09
N ARG A 47 35.93 3.66 -15.57
CA ARG A 47 35.66 2.36 -14.98
C ARG A 47 36.15 2.26 -13.54
N ASP A 48 37.36 2.75 -13.28
CA ASP A 48 37.98 2.72 -11.96
C ASP A 48 37.27 3.74 -11.05
N VAL A 49 36.96 4.94 -11.58
CA VAL A 49 36.18 5.95 -10.84
C VAL A 49 34.78 5.44 -10.46
N VAL A 50 34.09 4.71 -11.32
CA VAL A 50 32.78 4.10 -11.00
C VAL A 50 32.94 3.02 -9.93
N PHE A 51 34.01 2.22 -10.00
CA PHE A 51 34.30 1.20 -8.99
C PHE A 51 34.54 1.84 -7.61
N ASP A 52 35.43 2.82 -7.54
CA ASP A 52 35.77 3.53 -6.30
C ASP A 52 34.55 4.28 -5.73
N LEU A 53 33.68 4.82 -6.58
CA LEU A 53 32.42 5.44 -6.16
C LEU A 53 31.46 4.43 -5.51
N ILE A 54 31.36 3.21 -6.05
CA ILE A 54 30.53 2.15 -5.49
C ILE A 54 31.10 1.71 -4.14
N ASP A 55 32.42 1.50 -4.05
CA ASP A 55 33.11 1.11 -2.81
C ASP A 55 32.93 2.17 -1.72
N TRP A 56 33.10 3.45 -2.05
CA TRP A 56 32.83 4.55 -1.14
C TRP A 56 31.36 4.57 -0.70
N ALA A 57 30.42 4.39 -1.64
CA ALA A 57 29.00 4.40 -1.32
C ALA A 57 28.61 3.20 -0.45
N GLU A 58 29.26 2.04 -0.60
CA GLU A 58 29.06 0.90 0.30
C GLU A 58 29.62 1.19 1.71
N ALA A 59 30.84 1.73 1.80
CA ALA A 59 31.49 2.06 3.07
C ALA A 59 30.72 3.11 3.89
N GLU A 60 30.17 4.12 3.23
CA GLU A 60 29.40 5.20 3.86
C GLU A 60 27.90 4.87 4.00
N GLY A 61 27.46 3.67 3.61
CA GLY A 61 26.05 3.27 3.64
C GLY A 61 25.15 4.02 2.64
N LYS A 62 25.73 4.71 1.66
CA LYS A 62 25.07 5.53 0.62
C LYS A 62 24.81 4.79 -0.70
N LEU A 63 25.05 3.47 -0.75
CA LEU A 63 24.91 2.67 -1.97
C LEU A 63 23.51 2.75 -2.60
N GLU A 64 22.47 2.81 -1.77
CA GLU A 64 21.08 2.96 -2.23
C GLU A 64 20.83 4.34 -2.86
N LEU A 65 21.33 5.40 -2.22
CA LEU A 65 21.27 6.76 -2.75
C LEU A 65 22.00 6.88 -4.09
N LEU A 66 23.14 6.21 -4.24
CA LEU A 66 23.87 6.15 -5.49
C LEU A 66 23.01 5.56 -6.62
N ILE A 67 22.34 4.44 -6.36
CA ILE A 67 21.49 3.76 -7.34
C ILE A 67 20.26 4.58 -7.70
N ILE A 68 19.55 5.10 -6.69
CA ILE A 68 18.34 5.91 -6.90
C ILE A 68 18.69 7.20 -7.64
N GLY A 69 19.71 7.93 -7.18
CA GLY A 69 20.16 9.17 -7.80
C GLY A 69 20.60 8.98 -9.25
N ALA A 70 21.36 7.91 -9.53
CA ALA A 70 21.77 7.54 -10.87
C ALA A 70 20.57 7.18 -11.77
N TYR A 71 19.55 6.53 -11.22
CA TYR A 71 18.38 6.17 -12.01
C TYR A 71 17.47 7.38 -12.27
N GLU A 72 17.21 8.24 -11.28
CA GLU A 72 16.37 9.43 -11.47
C GLU A 72 16.93 10.40 -12.51
N GLU A 73 18.24 10.64 -12.47
CA GLU A 73 18.94 11.53 -13.39
C GLU A 73 19.00 10.95 -14.82
N ASN A 74 18.92 9.63 -14.98
CA ASN A 74 18.94 8.96 -16.29
C ASN A 74 17.96 7.78 -16.38
N SER A 75 16.68 8.06 -16.15
CA SER A 75 15.61 7.05 -16.06
C SER A 75 15.30 6.35 -17.38
N GLY A 76 15.73 6.94 -18.49
CA GLY A 76 15.67 6.36 -19.83
C GLY A 76 16.74 5.31 -20.12
N ASN A 77 17.74 5.13 -19.25
CA ASN A 77 18.78 4.12 -19.48
C ASN A 77 18.26 2.70 -19.15
N PRO A 78 18.28 1.75 -20.11
CA PRO A 78 17.69 0.43 -19.91
C PRO A 78 18.44 -0.46 -18.93
N LYS A 79 19.77 -0.32 -18.80
CA LYS A 79 20.56 -1.13 -17.85
C LYS A 79 20.37 -0.65 -16.42
N LEU A 80 20.36 0.67 -16.22
CA LEU A 80 20.05 1.27 -14.93
C LEU A 80 18.61 0.97 -14.51
N LYS A 81 17.66 1.03 -15.44
CA LYS A 81 16.28 0.59 -15.20
C LYS A 81 16.21 -0.87 -14.77
N ALA A 82 16.83 -1.78 -15.53
CA ALA A 82 16.81 -3.21 -15.21
C ALA A 82 17.46 -3.51 -13.85
N PHE A 83 18.58 -2.85 -13.54
CA PHE A 83 19.26 -3.02 -12.25
C PHE A 83 18.44 -2.45 -11.09
N TYR A 84 17.90 -1.24 -11.26
CA TYR A 84 16.98 -0.60 -10.32
C TYR A 84 15.79 -1.53 -10.05
N GLU A 85 15.05 -1.94 -11.09
CA GLU A 85 13.90 -2.84 -10.96
C GLU A 85 14.24 -4.17 -10.29
N THR A 86 15.44 -4.73 -10.53
CA THR A 86 15.90 -5.96 -9.86
C THR A 86 16.03 -5.75 -8.35
N LEU A 87 16.64 -4.65 -7.91
CA LEU A 87 16.77 -4.34 -6.46
C LEU A 87 15.42 -4.17 -5.76
N PHE A 88 14.43 -3.58 -6.44
CA PHE A 88 13.06 -3.45 -5.93
C PHE A 88 12.29 -4.78 -5.91
N GLN A 89 12.68 -5.74 -6.76
CA GLN A 89 12.10 -7.09 -6.77
C GLN A 89 12.72 -8.00 -5.69
N THR A 90 14.03 -7.92 -5.45
CA THR A 90 14.74 -8.85 -4.54
C THR A 90 14.51 -8.53 -3.06
N ARG A 91 14.27 -7.27 -2.69
CA ARG A 91 14.02 -6.87 -1.29
C ARG A 91 12.58 -7.00 -0.82
N PHE A 92 11.67 -7.31 -1.74
CA PHE A 92 10.28 -7.59 -1.44
C PHE A 92 9.93 -8.94 -2.09
N ILE A 93 10.17 -10.03 -1.37
CA ILE A 93 9.55 -11.32 -1.73
C ILE A 93 8.03 -11.14 -1.56
N THR A 94 7.36 -10.68 -2.62
CA THR A 94 6.28 -11.34 -3.35
C THR A 94 5.93 -10.45 -4.57
N HIS A 95 6.11 -11.02 -5.78
CA HIS A 95 5.67 -10.65 -7.14
C HIS A 95 4.48 -9.66 -7.31
N PRO A 96 4.23 -9.12 -8.52
CA PRO A 96 5.10 -8.53 -9.55
C PRO A 96 5.07 -6.99 -9.46
N ILE A 97 5.88 -6.29 -10.26
CA ILE A 97 5.68 -4.86 -10.55
C ILE A 97 4.37 -4.75 -11.36
N ILE A 98 3.23 -4.71 -10.65
CA ILE A 98 2.00 -4.23 -11.25
C ILE A 98 2.21 -2.73 -11.36
N THR A 99 2.20 -2.23 -12.59
CA THR A 99 2.07 -0.80 -12.84
C THR A 99 0.80 -0.33 -12.14
N ALA A 100 0.94 0.31 -10.98
CA ALA A 100 -0.17 0.93 -10.29
C ALA A 100 -0.83 1.89 -11.31
N LYS A 101 -2.05 1.57 -11.72
CA LYS A 101 -2.93 2.51 -12.42
C LYS A 101 -3.68 3.27 -11.33
N ASP A 102 -4.08 4.51 -11.61
CA ASP A 102 -4.92 5.27 -10.70
C ASP A 102 -6.21 4.48 -10.37
N VAL A 103 -6.51 4.34 -9.08
CA VAL A 103 -7.69 3.61 -8.58
C VAL A 103 -8.43 4.47 -7.57
N GLY A 104 -9.76 4.47 -7.63
CA GLY A 104 -10.62 5.22 -6.71
C GLY A 104 -10.71 6.72 -7.06
N PRO A 105 -11.24 7.56 -6.15
CA PRO A 105 -11.43 9.00 -6.36
C PRO A 105 -10.11 9.76 -6.54
N ASP A 106 -10.17 10.92 -7.22
CA ASP A 106 -9.01 11.80 -7.35
C ASP A 106 -8.60 12.37 -6.00
N ILE A 107 -7.31 12.24 -5.67
CA ILE A 107 -6.75 12.75 -4.42
C ILE A 107 -5.69 13.81 -4.69
N ASN A 108 -5.72 14.85 -3.87
CA ASN A 108 -4.68 15.86 -3.83
C ASN A 108 -3.68 15.50 -2.73
N TRP A 109 -2.42 15.28 -3.11
CA TRP A 109 -1.35 15.08 -2.14
C TRP A 109 -1.02 16.39 -1.44
N LEU A 110 -1.19 16.44 -0.12
CA LEU A 110 -1.10 17.67 0.67
C LEU A 110 0.13 17.73 1.60
N GLY A 111 0.93 16.66 1.66
CA GLY A 111 2.14 16.60 2.50
C GLY A 111 3.45 16.81 1.76
N SER A 112 4.56 16.50 2.44
CA SER A 112 5.94 16.52 1.93
C SER A 112 6.07 15.85 0.56
N THR A 113 7.06 16.21 -0.25
CA THR A 113 7.15 15.62 -1.60
C THR A 113 7.26 14.09 -1.50
N ILE A 114 6.76 13.39 -2.51
CA ILE A 114 6.83 11.92 -2.54
C ILE A 114 8.29 11.47 -2.48
N GLU A 115 9.20 12.22 -3.10
CA GLU A 115 10.63 11.99 -2.98
C GLU A 115 11.10 12.09 -1.53
N GLU A 116 10.71 13.13 -0.78
CA GLU A 116 11.08 13.31 0.63
C GLU A 116 10.55 12.19 1.54
N ILE A 117 9.34 11.69 1.29
CA ILE A 117 8.72 10.62 2.09
C ILE A 117 9.32 9.26 1.75
N GLN A 118 9.61 9.00 0.49
CA GLN A 118 10.33 7.79 0.10
C GLN A 118 11.74 7.81 0.65
N LEU A 119 12.48 8.91 0.47
CA LEU A 119 13.78 9.13 1.10
C LEU A 119 13.67 8.83 2.59
N GLN A 120 12.73 9.44 3.33
CA GLN A 120 12.55 9.20 4.77
C GLN A 120 12.20 7.75 5.13
N SER A 121 11.39 7.06 4.32
CA SER A 121 11.02 5.66 4.53
C SER A 121 12.18 4.70 4.26
N PHE A 122 13.12 5.07 3.37
CA PHE A 122 14.39 4.36 3.20
C PHE A 122 15.31 4.44 4.43
N TRP A 123 15.15 5.45 5.32
CA TRP A 123 16.01 5.64 6.50
C TRP A 123 15.46 5.04 7.80
N GLN A 124 14.23 4.51 7.79
CA GLN A 124 13.66 3.78 8.92
C GLN A 124 13.83 2.28 8.65
N PRO A 125 14.75 1.58 9.35
CA PRO A 125 14.85 0.14 9.18
C PRO A 125 13.50 -0.49 9.56
N GLN A 126 12.93 -1.28 8.64
CA GLN A 126 11.85 -2.19 9.00
C GLN A 126 12.32 -3.01 10.21
N PRO A 127 11.43 -3.35 11.15
CA PRO A 127 11.83 -4.10 12.33
C PRO A 127 12.49 -5.40 11.85
N ASP A 128 13.66 -5.68 12.41
CA ASP A 128 14.40 -6.92 12.10
C ASP A 128 13.53 -8.16 12.37
N TRP A 129 12.53 -8.03 13.27
CA TRP A 129 11.67 -9.12 13.73
C TRP A 129 10.23 -8.65 13.95
N TYR A 130 9.27 -9.46 13.51
CA TYR A 130 7.89 -9.39 14.00
C TYR A 130 7.69 -10.45 15.07
N ASP A 131 7.06 -10.07 16.19
CA ASP A 131 6.70 -11.04 17.22
C ASP A 131 5.57 -11.97 16.74
N VAL A 132 5.56 -13.23 17.17
CA VAL A 132 4.50 -14.18 16.77
C VAL A 132 3.11 -13.69 17.19
N GLY A 133 3.01 -12.90 18.27
CA GLY A 133 1.77 -12.25 18.67
C GLY A 133 1.28 -11.23 17.64
N PHE A 134 2.15 -10.47 16.98
CA PHE A 134 1.79 -9.61 15.86
C PHE A 134 1.09 -10.41 14.75
N LEU A 135 1.66 -11.54 14.34
CA LEU A 135 1.05 -12.41 13.34
C LEU A 135 -0.28 -13.02 13.82
N LYS A 136 -0.36 -13.43 15.09
CA LYS A 136 -1.62 -13.94 15.67
C LYS A 136 -2.72 -12.88 15.67
N ARG A 137 -2.38 -11.61 15.95
CA ARG A 137 -3.32 -10.48 15.86
C ARG A 137 -3.74 -10.21 14.41
N ALA A 138 -2.80 -10.29 13.47
CA ALA A 138 -3.09 -10.20 12.04
C ALA A 138 -4.12 -11.24 11.58
N ILE A 139 -3.89 -12.51 11.93
CA ILE A 139 -4.79 -13.62 11.62
C ILE A 139 -6.16 -13.43 12.28
N ALA A 140 -6.19 -12.95 13.53
CA ALA A 140 -7.45 -12.66 14.20
C ALA A 140 -8.26 -11.56 13.47
N GLN A 141 -7.61 -10.50 12.99
CA GLN A 141 -8.29 -9.46 12.20
C GLN A 141 -8.65 -9.92 10.78
N ALA A 142 -7.93 -10.88 10.20
CA ALA A 142 -8.27 -11.43 8.88
C ALA A 142 -9.68 -12.04 8.82
N GLY A 143 -10.17 -12.59 9.94
CA GLY A 143 -11.56 -13.04 10.05
C GLY A 143 -12.62 -11.94 9.96
N SER A 144 -12.23 -10.66 10.07
CA SER A 144 -13.14 -9.52 9.92
C SER A 144 -13.17 -8.94 8.50
N VAL A 145 -12.28 -9.38 7.61
CA VAL A 145 -12.11 -8.81 6.27
C VAL A 145 -12.71 -9.74 5.23
N CYS A 146 -13.46 -9.18 4.29
CA CYS A 146 -14.09 -9.93 3.21
C CYS A 146 -13.71 -9.40 1.83
N ARG A 147 -13.71 -10.30 0.85
CA ARG A 147 -13.79 -9.95 -0.57
C ARG A 147 -15.25 -9.65 -0.92
N LEU A 148 -15.51 -8.45 -1.42
CA LEU A 148 -16.81 -8.05 -1.93
C LEU A 148 -16.82 -8.22 -3.44
N GLU A 149 -17.79 -8.95 -3.96
CA GLU A 149 -18.00 -9.13 -5.40
C GLU A 149 -19.39 -8.65 -5.81
N ILE A 150 -19.47 -7.92 -6.91
CA ILE A 150 -20.73 -7.59 -7.59
C ILE A 150 -20.63 -8.19 -8.99
N PRO A 151 -21.04 -9.45 -9.18
CA PRO A 151 -20.81 -10.19 -10.43
C PRO A 151 -21.44 -9.50 -11.65
N THR A 152 -22.61 -8.88 -11.47
CA THR A 152 -23.34 -8.16 -12.53
C THR A 152 -22.56 -6.99 -13.12
N GLN A 153 -21.61 -6.41 -12.35
CA GLN A 153 -20.79 -5.27 -12.75
C GLN A 153 -19.31 -5.65 -12.96
N ASN A 154 -18.95 -6.93 -12.75
CA ASN A 154 -17.56 -7.39 -12.71
C ASN A 154 -16.69 -6.54 -11.75
N ILE A 155 -17.27 -6.18 -10.60
CA ILE A 155 -16.58 -5.42 -9.55
C ILE A 155 -16.09 -6.40 -8.48
N LYS A 156 -14.82 -6.20 -8.07
CA LYS A 156 -14.22 -6.85 -6.91
C LYS A 156 -13.59 -5.78 -6.03
N ALA A 157 -13.82 -5.88 -4.73
CA ALA A 157 -13.38 -4.93 -3.71
C ALA A 157 -13.13 -5.64 -2.39
N THR A 158 -12.78 -4.87 -1.36
CA THR A 158 -12.60 -5.34 0.00
C THR A 158 -13.65 -4.68 0.91
N GLY A 159 -14.03 -5.38 1.98
CA GLY A 159 -14.84 -4.82 3.06
C GLY A 159 -14.38 -5.32 4.42
N VAL A 160 -14.84 -4.65 5.48
CA VAL A 160 -14.51 -4.99 6.87
C VAL A 160 -15.77 -5.04 7.72
N LEU A 161 -15.99 -6.15 8.41
CA LEU A 161 -17.03 -6.33 9.42
C LEU A 161 -16.65 -5.53 10.68
N ILE A 162 -17.46 -4.58 11.10
CA ILE A 162 -17.17 -3.69 12.25
C ILE A 162 -18.10 -3.89 13.45
N ALA A 163 -19.24 -4.55 13.24
CA ALA A 163 -20.20 -4.95 14.29
C ALA A 163 -20.98 -6.20 13.82
N PRO A 164 -21.81 -6.83 14.67
CA PRO A 164 -22.62 -7.97 14.25
C PRO A 164 -23.46 -7.63 13.01
N ARG A 165 -23.12 -8.26 11.88
CA ARG A 165 -23.74 -8.05 10.55
C ARG A 165 -23.40 -6.74 9.83
N LEU A 166 -22.55 -5.88 10.37
CA LEU A 166 -22.30 -4.56 9.77
C LEU A 166 -20.95 -4.49 9.09
N VAL A 167 -20.94 -4.27 7.78
CA VAL A 167 -19.71 -4.19 6.96
C VAL A 167 -19.53 -2.77 6.43
N LEU A 168 -18.31 -2.26 6.50
CA LEU A 168 -17.87 -1.07 5.79
C LEU A 168 -17.15 -1.44 4.50
N THR A 169 -17.41 -0.69 3.44
CA THR A 169 -16.64 -0.62 2.19
C THR A 169 -16.76 0.79 1.61
N ASN A 170 -16.18 1.08 0.45
CA ASN A 170 -16.31 2.41 -0.15
C ASN A 170 -17.64 2.61 -0.91
N TYR A 171 -18.10 3.86 -0.96
CA TYR A 171 -19.26 4.25 -1.76
C TYR A 171 -19.04 4.03 -3.25
N HIS A 172 -17.87 4.41 -3.77
CA HIS A 172 -17.55 4.20 -5.19
C HIS A 172 -17.50 2.73 -5.62
N VAL A 173 -17.43 1.76 -4.68
CA VAL A 173 -17.51 0.33 -5.01
C VAL A 173 -18.91 -0.05 -5.49
N LEU A 174 -19.96 0.54 -4.88
CA LEU A 174 -21.35 0.28 -5.26
C LEU A 174 -21.89 1.31 -6.25
N LYS A 175 -21.24 2.46 -6.38
CA LYS A 175 -21.63 3.54 -7.30
C LYS A 175 -20.41 4.09 -8.03
N LEU A 176 -19.85 3.28 -8.92
CA LEU A 176 -18.64 3.61 -9.68
C LEU A 176 -18.94 4.66 -10.76
N HIS A 177 -20.10 4.54 -11.40
CA HIS A 177 -20.62 5.48 -12.36
C HIS A 177 -21.88 6.16 -11.82
N GLU A 178 -22.13 7.42 -12.23
CA GLU A 178 -23.34 8.17 -11.84
C GLU A 178 -24.64 7.44 -12.19
N SER A 179 -24.65 6.66 -13.28
CA SER A 179 -25.79 5.85 -13.71
C SER A 179 -26.03 4.60 -12.87
N ASP A 180 -25.09 4.19 -12.01
CA ASP A 180 -25.21 2.95 -11.24
C ASP A 180 -26.28 3.08 -10.17
N ASP A 181 -27.11 2.04 -10.05
CA ASP A 181 -28.07 1.90 -8.96
C ASP A 181 -27.38 1.23 -7.78
N ILE A 182 -27.13 2.01 -6.73
CA ILE A 182 -26.45 1.55 -5.52
C ILE A 182 -27.25 0.45 -4.81
N GLN A 183 -28.58 0.49 -4.84
CA GLN A 183 -29.44 -0.51 -4.20
C GLN A 183 -29.40 -1.82 -4.98
N ALA A 184 -29.51 -1.75 -6.31
CA ALA A 184 -29.38 -2.93 -7.16
C ALA A 184 -27.99 -3.57 -7.00
N ASN A 185 -26.93 -2.77 -6.96
CA ASN A 185 -25.56 -3.26 -6.75
C ASN A 185 -25.39 -3.90 -5.37
N ALA A 186 -25.95 -3.30 -4.31
CA ALA A 186 -25.95 -3.90 -2.97
C ALA A 186 -26.67 -5.25 -2.93
N LEU A 187 -27.85 -5.37 -3.55
CA LEU A 187 -28.62 -6.62 -3.58
C LEU A 187 -27.93 -7.74 -4.38
N ASN A 188 -27.05 -7.39 -5.32
CA ASN A 188 -26.23 -8.34 -6.08
C ASN A 188 -24.84 -8.57 -5.46
N ALA A 189 -24.52 -7.92 -4.34
CA ALA A 189 -23.22 -8.06 -3.69
C ALA A 189 -23.13 -9.37 -2.91
N ILE A 190 -21.97 -10.03 -3.02
CA ILE A 190 -21.62 -11.22 -2.25
C ILE A 190 -20.34 -10.92 -1.48
N LEU A 191 -20.35 -11.25 -0.18
CA LEU A 191 -19.23 -11.00 0.72
C LEU A 191 -18.61 -12.35 1.12
N HIS A 192 -17.38 -12.57 0.68
CA HIS A 192 -16.62 -13.79 0.93
C HIS A 192 -15.59 -13.56 2.03
N PHE A 193 -15.76 -14.24 3.16
CA PHE A 193 -14.80 -14.25 4.28
C PHE A 193 -13.91 -15.48 4.19
N GLY A 194 -12.66 -15.34 4.64
CA GLY A 194 -11.74 -16.48 4.69
C GLY A 194 -11.24 -16.96 3.33
N CYS A 195 -11.17 -16.08 2.32
CA CYS A 195 -10.49 -16.36 1.05
C CYS A 195 -8.97 -16.20 1.23
N PHE A 196 -8.29 -17.28 1.63
CA PHE A 196 -6.86 -17.34 1.91
C PHE A 196 -6.16 -18.27 0.92
N THR A 197 -4.84 -18.19 0.85
CA THR A 197 -4.03 -19.21 0.15
C THR A 197 -3.75 -20.37 1.12
N ALA A 198 -4.16 -21.58 0.78
CA ALA A 198 -3.87 -22.80 1.52
C ALA A 198 -2.44 -23.31 1.26
N GLU A 199 -2.02 -24.35 1.97
CA GLU A 199 -0.66 -24.92 1.86
C GLU A 199 -0.34 -25.47 0.46
N ASP A 200 -1.35 -25.90 -0.29
CA ASP A 200 -1.23 -26.38 -1.67
C ASP A 200 -1.18 -25.24 -2.71
N GLY A 201 -1.24 -23.98 -2.25
CA GLY A 201 -1.26 -22.79 -3.09
C GLY A 201 -2.63 -22.42 -3.67
N MET A 202 -3.67 -23.21 -3.39
CA MET A 202 -5.04 -22.95 -3.85
C MET A 202 -5.77 -21.99 -2.90
N GLU A 203 -6.81 -21.32 -3.41
CA GLU A 203 -7.67 -20.49 -2.55
C GLU A 203 -8.60 -21.38 -1.71
N THR A 204 -8.74 -21.05 -0.43
CA THR A 204 -9.71 -21.70 0.46
C THR A 204 -11.15 -21.32 0.09
N GLU A 205 -12.10 -22.24 0.28
CA GLU A 205 -13.52 -21.99 -0.06
C GLU A 205 -14.15 -20.83 0.72
N GLY A 206 -13.69 -20.59 1.97
CA GLY A 206 -14.19 -19.52 2.82
C GLY A 206 -15.68 -19.66 3.16
N GLN A 207 -16.31 -18.54 3.51
CA GLN A 207 -17.75 -18.44 3.77
C GLN A 207 -18.33 -17.25 3.03
N SER A 208 -19.46 -17.46 2.33
CA SER A 208 -20.10 -16.43 1.50
C SER A 208 -21.42 -16.00 2.10
N PHE A 209 -21.66 -14.69 2.14
CA PHE A 209 -22.88 -14.11 2.69
C PHE A 209 -23.46 -13.07 1.75
N SER A 210 -24.78 -12.98 1.74
CA SER A 210 -25.51 -11.92 1.04
C SER A 210 -25.86 -10.79 2.00
N LEU A 211 -26.17 -9.63 1.43
CA LEU A 211 -26.77 -8.54 2.19
C LEU A 211 -28.23 -8.83 2.55
N ASP A 212 -28.72 -8.12 3.55
CA ASP A 212 -30.12 -8.11 3.93
C ASP A 212 -30.99 -7.69 2.74
N LYS A 213 -32.07 -8.45 2.46
CA LYS A 213 -32.89 -8.25 1.26
C LYS A 213 -33.78 -7.00 1.33
N GLU A 214 -34.15 -6.58 2.53
CA GLU A 214 -35.03 -5.43 2.74
C GLU A 214 -34.22 -4.16 2.96
N LYS A 215 -33.12 -4.26 3.71
CA LYS A 215 -32.30 -3.11 4.08
C LYS A 215 -30.79 -3.38 3.92
N PRO A 216 -30.30 -3.58 2.69
CA PRO A 216 -28.89 -3.91 2.43
C PRO A 216 -27.94 -2.76 2.77
N ILE A 217 -28.39 -1.51 2.65
CA ILE A 217 -27.63 -0.28 2.96
C ILE A 217 -28.29 0.44 4.14
N LEU A 218 -27.52 0.67 5.21
CA LEU A 218 -27.98 1.41 6.40
C LEU A 218 -27.64 2.89 6.33
N HIS A 219 -26.43 3.20 5.85
CA HIS A 219 -25.95 4.56 5.72
C HIS A 219 -24.83 4.62 4.68
N PHE A 220 -24.58 5.80 4.11
CA PHE A 220 -23.46 6.01 3.21
C PHE A 220 -23.07 7.48 3.18
N SER A 221 -21.82 7.73 2.81
CA SER A 221 -21.31 9.07 2.50
C SER A 221 -20.68 9.04 1.11
N PRO A 222 -21.12 9.91 0.18
CA PRO A 222 -20.64 9.90 -1.19
C PRO A 222 -19.16 10.27 -1.28
N THR A 223 -18.57 10.00 -2.45
CA THR A 223 -17.15 10.18 -2.73
C THR A 223 -16.60 11.58 -2.43
N GLN A 224 -17.41 12.63 -2.61
CA GLN A 224 -17.01 14.03 -2.33
C GLN A 224 -16.97 14.35 -0.83
N LYS A 225 -17.34 13.41 0.04
CA LYS A 225 -17.30 13.52 1.50
C LYS A 225 -16.36 12.46 2.08
N LEU A 226 -16.91 11.33 2.54
CA LEU A 226 -16.17 10.28 3.26
C LEU A 226 -16.15 8.93 2.53
N ASP A 227 -16.71 8.85 1.32
CA ASP A 227 -16.60 7.68 0.41
C ASP A 227 -16.77 6.30 1.08
N TYR A 228 -17.83 6.12 1.88
CA TYR A 228 -18.11 4.84 2.54
C TYR A 228 -19.57 4.43 2.42
N VAL A 229 -19.82 3.13 2.57
CA VAL A 229 -21.16 2.55 2.74
C VAL A 229 -21.13 1.62 3.94
N LEU A 230 -22.14 1.75 4.80
CA LEU A 230 -22.47 0.81 5.85
C LEU A 230 -23.51 -0.19 5.32
N LEU A 231 -23.05 -1.41 5.07
CA LEU A 231 -23.84 -2.52 4.57
C LEU A 231 -24.32 -3.40 5.73
N GLN A 232 -25.52 -3.96 5.58
CA GLN A 232 -26.09 -4.94 6.51
C GLN A 232 -26.09 -6.32 5.86
N LEU A 233 -25.32 -7.24 6.43
CA LEU A 233 -25.37 -8.67 6.09
C LEU A 233 -26.71 -9.28 6.52
N ASP A 234 -27.11 -10.36 5.85
CA ASP A 234 -28.19 -11.22 6.32
C ASP A 234 -27.91 -11.83 7.71
N SER A 235 -28.89 -12.50 8.32
CA SER A 235 -28.72 -13.10 9.65
C SER A 235 -27.86 -14.36 9.66
N ASN A 236 -27.52 -14.95 8.51
CA ASN A 236 -26.79 -16.22 8.44
C ASN A 236 -25.35 -16.06 8.98
N ILE A 237 -24.79 -14.86 8.87
CA ILE A 237 -23.47 -14.53 9.44
C ILE A 237 -23.40 -14.76 10.96
N LEU A 238 -24.52 -14.68 11.68
CA LEU A 238 -24.54 -14.86 13.14
C LEU A 238 -24.16 -16.29 13.56
N GLY A 239 -24.25 -17.27 12.65
CA GLY A 239 -23.79 -18.65 12.88
C GLY A 239 -22.30 -18.88 12.61
N ALA A 240 -21.60 -17.91 12.00
CA ALA A 240 -20.20 -18.04 11.63
C ALA A 240 -19.28 -17.77 12.84
N LYS A 241 -18.65 -18.82 13.37
CA LYS A 241 -17.79 -18.71 14.57
C LYS A 241 -16.44 -18.06 14.29
N GLU A 242 -15.94 -18.19 13.06
CA GLU A 242 -14.62 -17.72 12.65
C GLU A 242 -14.65 -16.27 12.14
N VAL A 243 -15.82 -15.79 11.72
CA VAL A 243 -16.02 -14.41 11.28
C VAL A 243 -16.37 -13.55 12.49
N LYS A 244 -15.49 -12.60 12.81
CA LYS A 244 -15.64 -11.72 13.97
C LYS A 244 -15.46 -10.26 13.56
N PRO A 245 -16.19 -9.32 14.16
CA PRO A 245 -15.97 -7.90 13.90
C PRO A 245 -14.53 -7.48 14.21
N ALA A 246 -14.02 -6.58 13.37
CA ALA A 246 -12.74 -5.93 13.57
C ALA A 246 -12.75 -5.17 14.90
N GLN A 247 -11.62 -5.18 15.58
CA GLN A 247 -11.43 -4.27 16.71
C GLN A 247 -11.12 -2.88 16.18
N TRP A 248 -11.79 -1.86 16.67
CA TRP A 248 -11.60 -0.47 16.26
C TRP A 248 -11.47 0.44 17.48
N GLN A 249 -10.98 1.65 17.26
CA GLN A 249 -10.96 2.71 18.28
C GLN A 249 -11.18 4.08 17.64
N THR A 250 -11.89 4.96 18.34
CA THR A 250 -12.26 6.30 17.85
C THR A 250 -11.25 7.37 18.28
N ASN A 251 -10.61 7.17 19.43
CA ASN A 251 -9.59 8.07 19.97
C ASN A 251 -8.21 7.55 19.62
N ASN A 252 -7.76 7.80 18.39
CA ASN A 252 -6.41 7.46 17.99
C ASN A 252 -5.60 8.69 17.61
N SER A 253 -4.52 8.92 18.36
CA SER A 253 -3.50 9.93 18.03
C SER A 253 -2.57 9.34 16.97
N LEU A 254 -3.10 9.13 15.76
CA LEU A 254 -2.28 8.77 14.62
C LEU A 254 -1.33 9.93 14.34
N ILE A 255 -0.05 9.63 14.16
CA ILE A 255 0.97 10.60 13.79
C ILE A 255 1.75 10.08 12.58
N ALA A 256 2.35 11.01 11.83
CA ALA A 256 3.25 10.64 10.75
C ALA A 256 4.37 9.71 11.26
N LYS A 257 4.83 8.80 10.41
CA LYS A 257 5.85 7.77 10.66
C LYS A 257 5.45 6.65 11.62
N GLN A 258 4.18 6.55 12.00
CA GLN A 258 3.67 5.33 12.61
C GLN A 258 3.44 4.23 11.57
N GLY A 259 3.49 2.99 12.04
CA GLY A 259 3.15 1.84 11.23
C GLY A 259 1.66 1.75 10.88
N ILE A 260 1.37 1.23 9.70
CA ILE A 260 0.01 0.97 9.23
C ILE A 260 0.00 -0.35 8.45
N ASN A 261 -1.03 -1.17 8.71
CA ASN A 261 -1.17 -2.53 8.20
C ASN A 261 -2.47 -2.66 7.41
N LEU A 262 -2.42 -3.26 6.23
CA LEU A 262 -3.60 -3.47 5.38
C LEU A 262 -3.81 -4.97 5.16
N LEU A 263 -5.03 -5.44 5.39
CA LEU A 263 -5.53 -6.73 4.93
C LEU A 263 -6.49 -6.47 3.78
N GLN A 264 -6.22 -7.06 2.63
CA GLN A 264 -6.84 -6.65 1.36
C GLN A 264 -6.98 -7.81 0.38
N HIS A 265 -7.93 -7.67 -0.55
CA HIS A 265 -8.12 -8.57 -1.70
C HIS A 265 -7.66 -7.89 -3.01
N PRO A 266 -6.35 -7.72 -3.22
CA PRO A 266 -5.83 -7.08 -4.43
C PRO A 266 -6.23 -7.89 -5.66
N SER A 267 -6.67 -7.22 -6.72
CA SER A 267 -7.27 -7.78 -7.93
C SER A 267 -8.48 -8.71 -7.69
N GLY A 268 -9.00 -8.75 -6.46
CA GLY A 268 -9.96 -9.74 -6.01
C GLY A 268 -9.36 -11.15 -5.83
N ASP A 269 -8.05 -11.28 -5.66
CA ASP A 269 -7.40 -12.54 -5.31
C ASP A 269 -7.59 -12.87 -3.82
N SER A 270 -7.05 -14.02 -3.40
CA SER A 270 -6.92 -14.39 -1.99
C SER A 270 -6.26 -13.28 -1.18
N MET A 271 -6.61 -13.17 0.09
CA MET A 271 -6.17 -12.07 0.95
C MET A 271 -4.66 -11.92 0.97
N LYS A 272 -4.20 -10.67 1.02
CA LYS A 272 -2.79 -10.30 1.15
C LYS A 272 -2.63 -9.32 2.30
N LEU A 273 -1.50 -9.44 2.99
CA LEU A 273 -1.10 -8.55 4.08
C LEU A 273 -0.02 -7.59 3.57
N SER A 274 -0.28 -6.28 3.68
CA SER A 274 0.74 -5.24 3.50
C SER A 274 1.07 -4.61 4.84
N ILE A 275 2.32 -4.72 5.27
CA ILE A 275 2.83 -4.14 6.52
C ILE A 275 3.78 -3.00 6.17
N SER A 276 3.72 -1.92 6.95
CA SER A 276 4.74 -0.88 6.97
C SER A 276 4.87 -0.34 8.38
N CYS A 277 6.10 -0.16 8.87
CA CYS A 277 6.38 0.32 10.22
C CYS A 277 6.50 1.84 10.34
N ASP A 278 6.45 2.54 9.21
CA ASP A 278 6.59 3.98 9.06
C ASP A 278 5.64 4.52 7.98
N GLY A 279 4.61 3.75 7.65
CA GLY A 279 3.83 3.92 6.43
C GLY A 279 2.97 5.17 6.39
N ILE A 280 2.65 5.76 7.55
CA ILE A 280 1.84 6.97 7.62
C ILE A 280 2.67 8.18 7.20
N ALA A 281 2.33 8.75 6.06
CA ALA A 281 2.93 9.99 5.56
C ALA A 281 2.34 11.22 6.25
N ASN A 282 1.01 11.34 6.28
CA ASN A 282 0.32 12.51 6.83
C ASN A 282 -1.02 12.14 7.44
N VAL A 283 -1.47 12.91 8.43
CA VAL A 283 -2.77 12.76 9.08
C VAL A 283 -3.49 14.10 9.08
N PHE A 284 -4.69 14.17 8.50
CA PHE A 284 -5.51 15.36 8.39
C PHE A 284 -6.82 15.15 9.15
N LEU A 285 -6.77 15.36 10.47
CA LEU A 285 -7.91 15.11 11.37
C LEU A 285 -9.12 15.99 11.03
N ASP A 286 -8.89 17.24 10.63
CA ASP A 286 -9.92 18.20 10.23
C ASP A 286 -10.68 17.77 8.96
N LYS A 287 -10.02 16.98 8.11
CA LYS A 287 -10.58 16.45 6.86
C LYS A 287 -11.06 15.00 6.99
N GLY A 288 -10.72 14.32 8.08
CA GLY A 288 -10.99 12.89 8.23
C GLY A 288 -10.13 12.01 7.31
N LEU A 289 -8.92 12.45 6.95
CA LEU A 289 -8.07 11.77 5.96
C LEU A 289 -6.72 11.35 6.54
N ILE A 290 -6.16 10.28 5.97
CA ILE A 290 -4.79 9.81 6.21
C ILE A 290 -4.14 9.47 4.88
N GLN A 291 -2.86 9.79 4.76
CA GLN A 291 -2.04 9.48 3.58
C GLN A 291 -0.91 8.53 3.96
N TYR A 292 -0.65 7.52 3.14
CA TYR A 292 0.34 6.47 3.43
C TYR A 292 0.92 5.83 2.17
N VAL A 293 1.95 4.99 2.34
CA VAL A 293 2.77 4.44 1.26
C VAL A 293 2.69 2.93 1.06
N ASN A 294 1.93 2.19 1.89
CA ASN A 294 1.72 0.74 1.76
C ASN A 294 1.28 0.34 0.36
N LYS A 295 1.76 -0.79 -0.16
CA LYS A 295 1.36 -1.25 -1.50
C LYS A 295 -0.13 -1.64 -1.54
N THR A 296 -0.82 -1.09 -2.53
CA THR A 296 -2.21 -1.41 -2.90
C THR A 296 -2.29 -1.58 -4.42
N VAL A 297 -3.36 -2.22 -4.89
CA VAL A 297 -3.76 -2.23 -6.30
C VAL A 297 -5.30 -2.28 -6.39
N ARG A 298 -5.88 -2.21 -7.60
CA ARG A 298 -7.33 -2.39 -7.83
C ARG A 298 -7.86 -3.59 -7.05
N GLY A 299 -9.04 -3.49 -6.44
CA GLY A 299 -9.59 -4.52 -5.54
C GLY A 299 -9.32 -4.26 -4.06
N SER A 300 -8.36 -3.38 -3.75
CA SER A 300 -8.06 -2.96 -2.38
C SER A 300 -9.03 -1.89 -1.85
N SER A 301 -9.88 -1.27 -2.68
CA SER A 301 -10.91 -0.32 -2.23
C SER A 301 -11.75 -0.93 -1.11
N GLY A 302 -11.90 -0.20 -0.01
CA GLY A 302 -12.61 -0.64 1.18
C GLY A 302 -11.78 -1.51 2.13
N SER A 303 -10.46 -1.64 1.88
CA SER A 303 -9.59 -2.38 2.78
C SER A 303 -9.44 -1.66 4.12
N PRO A 304 -9.54 -2.36 5.25
CA PRO A 304 -9.23 -1.79 6.55
C PRO A 304 -7.74 -1.49 6.68
N CYS A 305 -7.44 -0.28 7.13
CA CYS A 305 -6.13 0.10 7.60
C CYS A 305 -6.10 -0.05 9.13
N PHE A 306 -5.18 -0.88 9.62
CA PHE A 306 -4.97 -1.14 11.03
C PHE A 306 -3.71 -0.43 11.54
N ASP A 307 -3.72 0.01 12.79
CA ASP A 307 -2.50 0.41 13.50
C ASP A 307 -1.65 -0.81 13.92
N GLU A 308 -0.54 -0.55 14.61
CA GLU A 308 0.38 -1.58 15.11
C GLU A 308 -0.26 -2.52 16.16
N ASN A 309 -1.32 -2.05 16.82
CA ASN A 309 -2.11 -2.81 17.78
C ASN A 309 -3.28 -3.56 17.11
N TRP A 310 -3.32 -3.58 15.78
CA TRP A 310 -4.37 -4.23 15.01
C TRP A 310 -5.77 -3.68 15.31
N LYS A 311 -5.86 -2.37 15.60
CA LYS A 311 -7.13 -1.66 15.64
C LYS A 311 -7.39 -0.99 14.29
N LEU A 312 -8.60 -1.11 13.77
CA LEU A 312 -9.04 -0.40 12.58
C LEU A 312 -9.00 1.11 12.85
N VAL A 313 -8.29 1.83 11.99
CA VAL A 313 -8.10 3.28 12.11
C VAL A 313 -8.51 4.07 10.88
N ALA A 314 -8.53 3.43 9.72
CA ALA A 314 -8.97 4.06 8.48
C ALA A 314 -9.48 3.02 7.46
N LEU A 315 -10.16 3.50 6.42
CA LEU A 315 -10.64 2.72 5.29
C LEU A 315 -9.90 3.19 4.03
N HIS A 316 -9.15 2.32 3.36
CA HIS A 316 -8.49 2.63 2.08
C HIS A 316 -9.53 2.98 1.02
N HIS A 317 -9.35 4.09 0.30
CA HIS A 317 -10.29 4.49 -0.75
C HIS A 317 -9.67 4.94 -2.07
N ALA A 318 -8.39 5.36 -2.08
CA ALA A 318 -7.76 5.87 -3.29
C ALA A 318 -6.26 5.53 -3.38
N GLU A 319 -5.80 5.35 -4.62
CA GLU A 319 -4.40 5.24 -5.00
C GLU A 319 -4.13 6.12 -6.24
N ARG A 320 -3.04 6.89 -6.22
CA ARG A 320 -2.57 7.65 -7.38
C ARG A 320 -1.11 7.39 -7.66
N THR A 321 -0.79 7.20 -8.93
CA THR A 321 0.59 7.01 -9.39
C THR A 321 1.21 8.36 -9.72
N LYS A 322 2.37 8.64 -9.15
CA LYS A 322 3.16 9.84 -9.41
C LYS A 322 4.60 9.43 -9.64
N GLY A 323 5.00 9.39 -10.92
CA GLY A 323 6.30 8.87 -11.34
C GLY A 323 6.40 7.35 -11.17
N LEU A 324 7.38 6.88 -10.40
CA LEU A 324 7.58 5.45 -10.07
C LEU A 324 6.98 5.04 -8.73
N SER A 325 6.24 5.96 -8.13
CA SER A 325 5.74 5.87 -6.78
C SER A 325 4.23 5.97 -6.82
N SER A 326 3.55 5.33 -5.87
CA SER A 326 2.14 5.57 -5.67
C SER A 326 1.85 6.01 -4.26
N ILE A 327 0.91 6.95 -4.16
CA ILE A 327 0.38 7.48 -2.92
C ILE A 327 -0.98 6.86 -2.67
N ARG A 328 -1.29 6.63 -1.40
CA ARG A 328 -2.60 6.16 -0.96
C ARG A 328 -3.22 7.15 -0.01
N GLU A 329 -4.54 7.18 -0.05
CA GLU A 329 -5.36 7.88 0.91
C GLU A 329 -6.35 6.91 1.55
N GLY A 330 -6.66 7.16 2.81
CA GLY A 330 -7.70 6.47 3.55
C GLY A 330 -8.56 7.46 4.30
N ILE A 331 -9.80 7.06 4.55
CA ILE A 331 -10.77 7.81 5.34
C ILE A 331 -10.65 7.36 6.79
N LEU A 332 -10.37 8.27 7.72
CA LEU A 332 -10.24 7.97 9.13
C LEU A 332 -11.54 7.39 9.70
N PHE A 333 -11.42 6.29 10.44
CA PHE A 333 -12.57 5.67 11.10
C PHE A 333 -13.21 6.61 12.13
N SER A 334 -12.41 7.49 12.76
CA SER A 334 -12.90 8.54 13.65
C SER A 334 -13.78 9.59 12.95
N ALA A 335 -13.67 9.76 11.63
CA ALA A 335 -14.55 10.63 10.84
C ALA A 335 -15.85 9.91 10.42
N ILE A 336 -15.77 8.58 10.18
CA ILE A 336 -16.94 7.76 9.84
C ILE A 336 -17.81 7.49 11.07
N TYR A 337 -17.20 7.20 12.22
CA TYR A 337 -17.87 6.75 13.44
C TYR A 337 -19.05 7.65 13.88
N PRO A 338 -18.93 8.99 13.93
CA PRO A 338 -20.05 9.87 14.32
C PRO A 338 -21.30 9.71 13.45
N GLU A 339 -21.15 9.37 12.17
CA GLU A 339 -22.26 9.17 11.22
C GLU A 339 -22.94 7.81 11.39
N ILE A 340 -22.24 6.81 11.96
CA ILE A 340 -22.73 5.43 12.05
C ILE A 340 -22.95 4.91 13.47
N GLN A 341 -22.55 5.63 14.50
CA GLN A 341 -22.61 5.17 15.90
C GLN A 341 -24.00 4.75 16.39
N SER A 342 -25.09 5.25 15.78
CA SER A 342 -26.45 4.85 16.12
C SER A 342 -26.84 3.45 15.64
N PHE A 343 -26.02 2.83 14.76
CA PHE A 343 -26.24 1.48 14.24
C PHE A 343 -25.39 0.41 14.97
N LEU A 344 -24.37 0.84 15.71
CA LEU A 344 -23.43 -0.02 16.45
C LEU A 344 -24.01 -0.34 17.83
#